data_AF-A0A9E3WIQ7-F1
#
_entry.id   AF-A0A9E3WIQ7-F1
#
_cell.length_a   1.000
_cell.length_b   1.000
_cell.length_c   1.000
_cell.angle_alpha   90.00
_cell.angle_beta   90.00
_cell.angle_gamma   90.00
#
_symmetry.space_group_name_H-M   'P 1'
#
loop_
_entity.id
_entity.type
_entity.pdbx_description
1 polymer ?
#
loop_
_entity_poly.entity_id
_entity_poly.type
_entity_poly.pdbx_seq_one_letter_code
_entity_poly.pdbx_strand_id
1 'polypeptide(L)'
;MTSPRTQEPPRPRALDAIFAIAVNTFREGIRDRILYLLLAFALLLIAASRFLSLLTVGDESKIIKDLGLSAISVFGLLTSMFVGVSLVFKEIERRTVYTLLAKPVSRWQFVAGKYAGLLAVLAMNVLLMSAVLAAILLFRGESPVPLLPAELLILVELAIVTAFAILFSSFTNPILSAVGTAAVYVTGHLSWSFDLLSRRLPPGAGRTLCDLLHAVLPNLDRLDLKTAAVHALPIPPGEPLWGALYGAGYIVAVLILAAWLFSRRDFP
;
A
#
# COMPACT_ATOMS: atom_id res chain seq x y z
N MET A 1 -55.98 -20.12 11.54
CA MET A 1 -54.75 -20.48 10.79
C MET A 1 -53.93 -19.21 10.59
N THR A 2 -53.02 -18.92 11.52
CA THR A 2 -52.14 -17.75 11.47
C THR A 2 -50.77 -18.19 10.93
N SER A 3 -50.38 -17.62 9.79
CA SER A 3 -49.08 -17.81 9.14
C SER A 3 -47.92 -17.58 10.13
N PRO A 4 -46.91 -18.46 10.18
CA PRO A 4 -45.72 -18.22 10.99
C PRO A 4 -44.93 -17.08 10.37
N ARG A 5 -44.80 -15.98 11.12
CA ARG A 5 -43.88 -14.88 10.80
C ARG A 5 -42.47 -15.46 10.67
N THR A 6 -41.97 -15.57 9.45
CA THR A 6 -40.55 -15.80 9.18
C THR A 6 -39.77 -14.65 9.81
N GLN A 7 -39.21 -14.88 10.99
CA GLN A 7 -38.27 -13.97 11.61
C GLN A 7 -37.07 -13.87 10.68
N GLU A 8 -36.93 -12.73 9.99
CA GLU A 8 -35.71 -12.44 9.26
C GLU A 8 -34.53 -12.53 10.24
N PRO A 9 -33.45 -13.24 9.90
CA PRO A 9 -32.29 -13.33 10.77
C PRO A 9 -31.78 -11.91 11.08
N PRO A 10 -31.33 -11.63 12.32
CA PRO A 10 -30.82 -10.32 12.69
C PRO A 10 -29.68 -9.96 11.74
N ARG A 11 -29.76 -8.76 11.13
CA ARG A 11 -28.69 -8.26 10.26
C ARG A 11 -27.37 -8.31 11.06
N PRO A 12 -26.32 -8.99 10.56
CA PRO A 12 -25.04 -9.02 11.25
C PRO A 12 -24.56 -7.58 11.46
N ARG A 13 -23.91 -7.31 12.60
CA ARG A 13 -23.39 -5.96 12.87
C ARG A 13 -22.40 -5.62 11.77
N ALA A 14 -22.41 -4.37 11.32
CA ALA A 14 -21.56 -3.91 10.22
C ALA A 14 -20.08 -4.27 10.41
N LEU A 15 -19.62 -4.22 11.67
CA LEU A 15 -18.25 -4.57 12.06
C LEU A 15 -17.93 -6.06 11.86
N ASP A 16 -18.88 -6.96 12.14
CA ASP A 16 -18.68 -8.40 12.01
C ASP A 16 -18.51 -8.79 10.53
N ALA A 17 -19.26 -8.13 9.64
CA ALA A 17 -19.13 -8.31 8.20
C ALA A 17 -17.77 -7.81 7.68
N ILE A 18 -17.36 -6.61 8.08
CA ILE A 18 -16.04 -6.03 7.70
C ILE A 18 -14.91 -6.95 8.16
N PHE A 19 -14.96 -7.40 9.42
CA PHE A 19 -13.93 -8.26 10.00
C PHE A 19 -13.85 -9.61 9.29
N ALA A 20 -15.00 -10.25 9.00
CA ALA A 20 -15.03 -11.52 8.28
C ALA A 20 -14.39 -11.40 6.87
N ILE A 21 -14.69 -10.31 6.14
CA ILE A 21 -14.12 -10.04 4.82
C ILE A 21 -12.62 -9.76 4.92
N ALA A 22 -12.20 -8.99 5.92
CA ALA A 22 -10.79 -8.68 6.16
C ALA A 22 -9.98 -9.94 6.45
N VAL A 23 -10.46 -10.81 7.35
CA VAL A 23 -9.80 -12.08 7.70
C VAL A 23 -9.74 -13.02 6.50
N ASN A 24 -10.83 -13.11 5.71
CA ASN A 24 -10.81 -13.92 4.50
C ASN A 24 -9.76 -13.42 3.50
N THR A 25 -9.76 -12.12 3.25
CA THR A 25 -8.81 -11.46 2.34
C THR A 25 -7.36 -11.63 2.80
N PHE A 26 -7.12 -11.52 4.10
CA PHE A 26 -5.80 -11.74 4.70
C PHE A 26 -5.32 -13.18 4.49
N ARG A 27 -6.16 -14.18 4.78
CA ARG A 27 -5.83 -15.60 4.58
C ARG A 27 -5.56 -15.93 3.11
N GLU A 28 -6.30 -15.31 2.21
CA GLU A 28 -6.08 -15.47 0.77
C GLU A 28 -4.75 -14.81 0.34
N GLY A 29 -4.45 -13.61 0.84
CA GLY A 29 -3.21 -12.89 0.52
C GLY A 29 -1.94 -13.58 1.02
N ILE A 30 -1.99 -14.24 2.19
CA ILE A 30 -0.83 -14.97 2.74
C ILE A 30 -0.46 -16.19 1.90
N ARG A 31 -1.46 -16.93 1.40
CA ARG A 31 -1.25 -18.26 0.84
C ARG A 31 -0.43 -18.28 -0.45
N ASP A 32 -0.51 -17.24 -1.28
CA ASP A 32 0.02 -17.34 -2.65
C ASP A 32 1.45 -16.75 -2.82
N ARG A 33 1.89 -15.75 -2.02
CA ARG A 33 2.97 -14.85 -2.50
C ARG A 33 4.02 -14.37 -1.49
N ILE A 34 3.67 -14.23 -0.21
CA ILE A 34 4.54 -13.53 0.75
C ILE A 34 5.86 -14.28 0.99
N LEU A 35 5.82 -15.61 1.07
CA LEU A 35 7.01 -16.43 1.34
C LEU A 35 8.05 -16.32 0.22
N TYR A 36 7.62 -16.27 -1.05
CA TYR A 36 8.54 -16.13 -2.19
C TYR A 36 9.17 -14.73 -2.24
N LEU A 37 8.38 -13.69 -1.98
CA LEU A 37 8.85 -12.30 -1.88
C LEU A 37 9.88 -12.15 -0.75
N LEU A 38 9.59 -12.74 0.41
CA LEU A 38 10.48 -12.71 1.56
C LEU A 38 11.78 -13.48 1.28
N LEU A 39 11.70 -14.65 0.66
CA LEU A 39 12.89 -15.43 0.28
C LEU A 39 13.75 -14.65 -0.71
N ALA A 40 13.14 -14.05 -1.74
CA ALA A 40 13.85 -13.23 -2.71
C ALA A 40 14.53 -12.02 -2.05
N PHE A 41 13.83 -11.33 -1.15
CA PHE A 41 14.37 -10.21 -0.36
C PHE A 41 15.56 -10.63 0.50
N ALA A 42 15.42 -11.73 1.25
CA ALA A 42 16.49 -12.23 2.11
C ALA A 42 17.74 -12.62 1.31
N LEU A 43 17.57 -13.33 0.18
CA LEU A 43 18.66 -13.67 -0.72
C LEU A 43 19.33 -12.43 -1.30
N LEU A 44 18.54 -11.43 -1.71
CA LEU A 44 19.05 -10.15 -2.21
C LEU A 44 19.91 -9.44 -1.17
N LEU A 45 19.44 -9.31 0.08
CA LEU A 45 20.21 -8.63 1.12
C LEU A 45 21.46 -9.40 1.54
N ILE A 46 21.40 -10.74 1.62
CA ILE A 46 22.58 -11.55 1.91
C ILE A 46 23.61 -11.39 0.79
N ALA A 47 23.20 -11.49 -0.47
CA ALA A 47 24.07 -11.33 -1.62
C ALA A 47 24.70 -9.92 -1.64
N ALA A 48 23.90 -8.88 -1.43
CA ALA A 48 24.37 -7.52 -1.36
C ALA A 48 25.37 -7.31 -0.23
N SER A 49 25.06 -7.78 0.99
CA SER A 49 25.97 -7.66 2.13
C SER A 49 27.30 -8.38 1.87
N ARG A 50 27.28 -9.58 1.27
CA ARG A 50 28.52 -10.30 0.96
C ARG A 50 29.35 -9.61 -0.12
N PHE A 51 28.70 -9.13 -1.18
CA PHE A 51 29.38 -8.45 -2.28
C PHE A 51 29.98 -7.12 -1.82
N LEU A 52 29.23 -6.36 -1.03
CA LEU A 52 29.64 -5.03 -0.59
C LEU A 52 30.74 -5.05 0.46
N SER A 53 30.75 -6.05 1.34
CA SER A 53 31.84 -6.33 2.27
C SER A 53 33.21 -6.50 1.59
N LEU A 54 33.23 -6.86 0.30
CA LEU A 54 34.47 -7.02 -0.48
C LEU A 54 34.92 -5.72 -1.16
N LEU A 55 34.00 -4.78 -1.41
CA LEU A 55 34.24 -3.61 -2.26
C LEU A 55 34.41 -2.30 -1.50
N THR A 56 33.99 -2.22 -0.23
CA THR A 56 33.90 -0.95 0.48
C THR A 56 34.36 -1.09 1.93
N VAL A 57 35.32 -0.25 2.33
CA VAL A 57 35.74 -0.10 3.74
C VAL A 57 35.10 1.17 4.28
N GLY A 58 34.22 1.04 5.28
CA GLY A 58 33.69 2.17 6.06
C GLY A 58 32.25 2.63 5.75
N ASP A 59 31.72 2.43 4.54
CA ASP A 59 30.35 2.86 4.16
C ASP A 59 29.35 1.70 3.92
N GLU A 60 29.77 0.45 4.12
CA GLU A 60 28.96 -0.74 3.83
C GLU A 60 27.59 -0.72 4.53
N SER A 61 27.54 -0.23 5.78
CA SER A 61 26.31 -0.16 6.57
C SER A 61 25.23 0.74 5.96
N LYS A 62 25.61 1.94 5.51
CA LYS A 62 24.66 2.89 4.93
C LYS A 62 24.02 2.32 3.67
N ILE A 63 24.83 1.66 2.85
CA ILE A 63 24.37 1.03 1.61
C ILE A 63 23.44 -0.16 1.92
N ILE A 64 23.73 -0.98 2.94
CA ILE A 64 22.82 -2.06 3.36
C ILE A 64 21.48 -1.49 3.84
N LYS A 65 21.47 -0.41 4.62
CA LYS A 65 20.25 0.27 5.08
C LYS A 65 19.46 0.85 3.92
N ASP A 66 20.14 1.54 3.01
CA ASP A 66 19.53 2.15 1.83
C ASP A 66 18.92 1.10 0.89
N LEU A 67 19.67 0.04 0.61
CA LEU A 67 19.21 -1.08 -0.20
C LEU A 67 18.07 -1.83 0.49
N GLY A 68 18.16 -2.04 1.81
CA GLY A 68 17.13 -2.66 2.62
C GLY A 68 15.81 -1.92 2.57
N LEU A 69 15.82 -0.61 2.88
CA LEU A 69 14.63 0.24 2.84
C LEU A 69 14.07 0.38 1.42
N SER A 70 14.94 0.53 0.42
CA SER A 70 14.53 0.59 -1.00
C SER A 70 13.88 -0.72 -1.44
N ALA A 71 14.44 -1.87 -1.04
CA ALA A 71 13.86 -3.17 -1.33
C ALA A 71 12.53 -3.36 -0.60
N ILE A 72 12.38 -2.94 0.67
CA ILE A 72 11.09 -2.97 1.39
C ILE A 72 10.03 -2.17 0.62
N SER A 73 10.37 -0.96 0.17
CA SER A 73 9.47 -0.10 -0.62
C SER A 73 9.07 -0.76 -1.95
N VAL A 74 10.03 -1.29 -2.72
CA VAL A 74 9.76 -1.92 -4.03
C VAL A 74 8.98 -3.24 -3.88
N PHE A 75 9.40 -4.15 -3.01
CA PHE A 75 8.66 -5.41 -2.81
C PHE A 75 7.30 -5.18 -2.15
N GLY A 76 7.18 -4.18 -1.28
CA GLY A 76 5.92 -3.70 -0.74
C GLY A 76 4.98 -3.18 -1.83
N LEU A 77 5.50 -2.37 -2.77
CA LEU A 77 4.75 -1.87 -3.92
C LEU A 77 4.25 -3.03 -4.79
N LEU A 78 5.14 -3.95 -5.15
CA LEU A 78 4.78 -5.15 -5.91
C LEU A 78 3.68 -5.92 -5.19
N THR A 79 3.79 -6.08 -3.87
CA THR A 79 2.77 -6.74 -3.05
C THR A 79 1.45 -5.99 -3.13
N SER A 80 1.42 -4.67 -2.92
CA SER A 80 0.19 -3.87 -2.97
C SER A 80 -0.50 -3.96 -4.34
N MET A 81 0.28 -3.92 -5.41
CA MET A 81 -0.21 -3.96 -6.79
C MET A 81 -0.71 -5.35 -7.14
N PHE A 82 0.09 -6.39 -6.90
CA PHE A 82 -0.29 -7.76 -7.25
C PHE A 82 -1.39 -8.31 -6.35
N VAL A 83 -1.27 -8.17 -5.04
CA VAL A 83 -2.24 -8.69 -4.06
C VAL A 83 -3.51 -7.85 -4.12
N GLY A 84 -3.40 -6.51 -4.17
CA GLY A 84 -4.56 -5.62 -4.31
C GLY A 84 -5.34 -5.84 -5.60
N VAL A 85 -4.67 -5.85 -6.76
CA VAL A 85 -5.36 -6.04 -8.06
C VAL A 85 -5.85 -7.47 -8.24
N SER A 86 -5.05 -8.49 -7.91
CA SER A 86 -5.45 -9.90 -8.16
C SER A 86 -6.60 -10.33 -7.27
N LEU A 87 -6.64 -9.90 -6.00
CA LEU A 87 -7.71 -10.29 -5.07
C LEU A 87 -9.04 -9.63 -5.42
N VAL A 88 -9.02 -8.35 -5.79
CA VAL A 88 -10.25 -7.64 -6.18
C VAL A 88 -10.75 -8.17 -7.51
N PHE A 89 -9.86 -8.44 -8.48
CA PHE A 89 -10.28 -8.95 -9.77
C PHE A 89 -10.78 -10.39 -9.74
N LYS A 90 -10.08 -11.31 -9.05
CA LYS A 90 -10.52 -12.71 -8.93
C LYS A 90 -11.95 -12.80 -8.38
N GLU A 91 -12.33 -11.90 -7.46
CA GLU A 91 -13.67 -11.84 -6.90
C GLU A 91 -14.72 -11.27 -7.88
N ILE A 92 -14.34 -10.26 -8.67
CA ILE A 92 -15.21 -9.67 -9.71
C ILE A 92 -15.44 -10.67 -10.85
N GLU A 93 -14.41 -11.38 -11.30
CA GLU A 93 -14.46 -12.27 -12.47
C GLU A 93 -15.12 -13.63 -12.18
N ARG A 94 -14.90 -14.22 -10.98
CA ARG A 94 -15.48 -15.54 -10.63
C ARG A 94 -16.97 -15.53 -10.31
N ARG A 95 -17.66 -14.39 -10.44
CA ARG A 95 -19.00 -14.17 -9.92
C ARG A 95 -19.16 -14.54 -8.42
N THR A 96 -18.08 -14.64 -7.65
CA THR A 96 -18.16 -14.92 -6.20
C THR A 96 -18.62 -13.70 -5.39
N VAL A 97 -18.51 -12.49 -5.96
CA VAL A 97 -19.22 -11.31 -5.44
C VAL A 97 -20.73 -11.58 -5.34
N TYR A 98 -21.32 -12.35 -6.28
CA TYR A 98 -22.76 -12.63 -6.30
C TYR A 98 -23.18 -13.64 -5.22
N THR A 99 -22.31 -14.58 -4.82
CA THR A 99 -22.60 -15.50 -3.70
C THR A 99 -22.34 -14.87 -2.33
N LEU A 100 -21.43 -13.88 -2.24
CA LEU A 100 -21.22 -13.07 -1.03
C LEU A 100 -22.32 -12.00 -0.84
N LEU A 101 -22.84 -11.41 -1.93
CA LEU A 101 -23.99 -10.48 -1.92
C LEU A 101 -25.33 -11.17 -1.62
N ALA A 102 -25.39 -12.50 -1.59
CA ALA A 102 -26.57 -13.24 -1.10
C ALA A 102 -26.76 -13.08 0.42
N LYS A 103 -25.74 -12.58 1.14
CA LYS A 103 -25.86 -12.07 2.51
C LYS A 103 -26.02 -10.54 2.47
N PRO A 104 -26.71 -9.91 3.43
CA PRO A 104 -27.00 -8.47 3.44
C PRO A 104 -25.74 -7.64 3.77
N VAL A 105 -24.70 -7.76 2.96
CA VAL A 105 -23.44 -7.04 3.09
C VAL A 105 -23.50 -5.82 2.21
N SER A 106 -23.21 -4.67 2.80
CA SER A 106 -23.23 -3.42 2.10
C SER A 106 -21.96 -3.23 1.25
N ARG A 107 -22.07 -2.56 0.11
CA ARG A 107 -20.94 -2.35 -0.82
C ARG A 107 -19.74 -1.63 -0.18
N TRP A 108 -19.99 -0.78 0.81
CA TRP A 108 -19.01 0.00 1.57
C TRP A 108 -18.36 -0.86 2.66
N GLN A 109 -19.11 -1.78 3.28
CA GLN A 109 -18.53 -2.80 4.17
C GLN A 109 -17.57 -3.72 3.41
N PHE A 110 -17.90 -4.07 2.17
CA PHE A 110 -17.02 -4.87 1.32
C PHE A 110 -15.70 -4.14 1.02
N VAL A 111 -15.75 -2.89 0.55
CA VAL A 111 -14.55 -2.08 0.26
C VAL A 111 -13.69 -1.89 1.52
N ALA A 112 -14.31 -1.54 2.65
CA ALA A 112 -13.60 -1.35 3.92
C ALA A 112 -12.94 -2.64 4.43
N GLY A 113 -13.66 -3.77 4.41
CA GLY A 113 -13.14 -5.07 4.82
C GLY A 113 -12.00 -5.54 3.90
N LYS A 114 -12.13 -5.33 2.59
CA LYS A 114 -11.08 -5.66 1.62
C LYS A 114 -9.82 -4.85 1.87
N TYR A 115 -9.97 -3.53 2.05
CA TYR A 115 -8.87 -2.65 2.35
C TYR A 115 -8.15 -3.05 3.65
N ALA A 116 -8.89 -3.31 4.73
CA ALA A 116 -8.32 -3.72 6.01
C ALA A 116 -7.55 -5.05 5.89
N GLY A 117 -8.09 -6.03 5.17
CA GLY A 117 -7.40 -7.31 4.92
C GLY A 117 -6.12 -7.15 4.10
N LEU A 118 -6.15 -6.33 3.04
CA LEU A 118 -4.97 -6.03 2.22
C LEU A 118 -3.91 -5.25 3.00
N LEU A 119 -4.33 -4.28 3.82
CA LEU A 119 -3.43 -3.52 4.69
C LEU A 119 -2.74 -4.42 5.71
N ALA A 120 -3.45 -5.40 6.29
CA ALA A 120 -2.85 -6.38 7.20
C ALA A 120 -1.83 -7.27 6.50
N VAL A 121 -2.09 -7.68 5.25
CA VAL A 121 -1.11 -8.43 4.43
C VAL A 121 0.15 -7.61 4.20
N LEU A 122 -0.01 -6.33 3.83
CA LEU A 122 1.11 -5.42 3.60
C LEU A 122 1.90 -5.13 4.87
N ALA A 123 1.22 -4.85 5.98
CA ALA A 123 1.86 -4.63 7.27
C ALA A 123 2.68 -5.85 7.69
N MET A 124 2.15 -7.06 7.53
CA MET A 124 2.90 -8.28 7.80
C MET A 124 4.10 -8.44 6.88
N ASN A 125 3.96 -8.14 5.58
CA ASN A 125 5.04 -8.22 4.61
C ASN A 125 6.19 -7.26 4.94
N VAL A 126 5.87 -5.99 5.20
CA VAL A 126 6.85 -4.97 5.62
C VAL A 126 7.50 -5.39 6.93
N LEU A 127 6.73 -5.82 7.92
CA LEU A 127 7.25 -6.27 9.22
C LEU A 127 8.26 -7.43 9.07
N LEU A 128 7.97 -8.41 8.21
CA LEU A 128 8.87 -9.54 7.98
C LEU A 128 10.18 -9.10 7.31
N MET A 129 10.12 -8.22 6.32
CA MET A 129 11.32 -7.69 5.65
C MET A 129 12.14 -6.79 6.59
N SER A 130 11.48 -5.93 7.36
CA SER A 130 12.08 -5.12 8.42
C SER A 130 12.74 -5.97 9.49
N ALA A 131 12.14 -7.09 9.89
CA ALA A 131 12.76 -8.03 10.83
C ALA A 131 14.04 -8.66 10.26
N VAL A 132 14.06 -9.01 8.98
CA VAL A 132 15.26 -9.52 8.29
C VAL A 132 16.36 -8.44 8.25
N LEU A 133 16.01 -7.20 7.86
CA LEU A 133 16.96 -6.09 7.85
C LEU A 133 17.51 -5.80 9.26
N ALA A 134 16.63 -5.75 10.26
CA ALA A 134 17.00 -5.55 11.66
C ALA A 134 17.93 -6.64 12.18
N ALA A 135 17.66 -7.91 11.85
CA ALA A 135 18.54 -9.02 12.21
C ALA A 135 19.95 -8.82 11.62
N ILE A 136 20.06 -8.49 10.33
CA ILE A 136 21.34 -8.21 9.67
C ILE A 136 22.09 -7.07 10.36
N LEU A 137 21.41 -5.98 10.72
CA LEU A 137 22.04 -4.83 11.40
C LEU A 137 22.50 -5.18 12.82
N LEU A 138 21.70 -5.93 13.57
CA LEU A 138 22.05 -6.38 14.92
C LEU A 138 23.26 -7.31 14.92
N PHE A 139 23.37 -8.22 13.95
CA PHE A 139 24.56 -9.07 13.78
C PHE A 139 25.84 -8.27 13.50
N ARG A 140 25.69 -7.03 12.99
CA ARG A 140 26.80 -6.12 12.72
C ARG A 140 27.05 -5.12 13.86
N GLY A 141 26.31 -5.24 14.96
CA GLY A 141 26.43 -4.35 16.13
C GLY A 141 25.73 -3.01 15.98
N GLU A 142 24.80 -2.87 15.03
CA GLU A 142 24.09 -1.63 14.78
C GLU A 142 22.63 -1.68 15.23
N SER A 143 22.12 -0.54 15.69
CA SER A 143 20.73 -0.41 16.11
C SER A 143 19.81 -0.18 14.90
N PRO A 144 18.72 -0.96 14.74
CA PRO A 144 17.72 -0.73 13.71
C PRO A 144 16.73 0.39 14.06
N VAL A 145 16.72 0.87 15.31
CA VAL A 145 15.75 1.86 15.82
C VAL A 145 15.64 3.13 14.96
N PRO A 146 16.74 3.71 14.42
CA PRO A 146 16.65 4.90 13.57
C PRO A 146 15.89 4.68 12.25
N LEU A 147 15.70 3.43 11.82
CA LEU A 147 15.00 3.10 10.58
C LEU A 147 13.49 2.99 10.76
N LEU A 148 13.01 2.78 11.98
CA LEU A 148 11.58 2.57 12.28
C LEU A 148 10.66 3.69 11.74
N PRO A 149 11.01 4.99 11.82
CA PRO A 149 10.18 6.04 11.23
C PRO A 149 10.06 5.94 9.71
N ALA A 150 11.14 5.56 9.01
CA ALA A 150 11.13 5.37 7.57
C ALA A 150 10.30 4.14 7.19
N GLU A 151 10.43 3.03 7.92
CA GLU A 151 9.63 1.81 7.71
C GLU A 151 8.13 2.08 7.92
N LEU A 152 7.79 2.86 8.94
CA LEU A 152 6.40 3.28 9.19
C LEU A 152 5.84 4.10 8.04
N LEU A 153 6.59 5.07 7.54
CA LEU A 153 6.11 5.91 6.43
C LEU A 153 6.07 5.16 5.09
N ILE A 154 6.97 4.20 4.85
CA ILE A 154 6.85 3.27 3.73
C ILE A 154 5.52 2.49 3.84
N LEU A 155 5.15 2.02 5.03
CA LEU A 155 3.85 1.35 5.21
C LEU A 155 2.68 2.29 4.89
N VAL A 156 2.73 3.56 5.32
CA VAL A 156 1.71 4.58 5.01
C VAL A 156 1.63 4.84 3.50
N GLU A 157 2.77 4.96 2.83
CA GLU A 157 2.87 5.14 1.38
C GLU A 157 2.20 3.98 0.65
N LEU A 158 2.55 2.74 1.00
CA LEU A 158 1.95 1.52 0.44
C LEU A 158 0.45 1.41 0.75
N ALA A 159 0.01 1.90 1.91
CA ALA A 159 -1.40 1.95 2.30
C ALA A 159 -2.21 2.90 1.40
N ILE A 160 -1.64 4.04 0.98
CA ILE A 160 -2.24 4.96 0.00
C ILE A 160 -2.31 4.28 -1.37
N VAL A 161 -1.21 3.70 -1.84
CA VAL A 161 -1.15 2.98 -3.13
C VAL A 161 -2.21 1.87 -3.18
N THR A 162 -2.40 1.15 -2.08
CA THR A 162 -3.42 0.10 -1.97
C THR A 162 -4.84 0.65 -2.05
N ALA A 163 -5.11 1.82 -1.48
CA ALA A 163 -6.41 2.47 -1.61
C ALA A 163 -6.70 2.82 -3.07
N PHE A 164 -5.70 3.33 -3.81
CA PHE A 164 -5.81 3.57 -5.25
C PHE A 164 -5.97 2.28 -6.06
N ALA A 165 -5.28 1.20 -5.69
CA ALA A 165 -5.45 -0.10 -6.32
C ALA A 165 -6.90 -0.60 -6.21
N ILE A 166 -7.53 -0.44 -5.04
CA ILE A 166 -8.95 -0.78 -4.84
C ILE A 166 -9.86 0.15 -5.65
N LEU A 167 -9.58 1.47 -5.64
CA LEU A 167 -10.32 2.44 -6.44
C LEU A 167 -10.31 2.05 -7.92
N PHE A 168 -9.14 1.84 -8.53
CA PHE A 168 -9.08 1.49 -9.95
C PHE A 168 -9.71 0.13 -10.25
N SER A 169 -9.53 -0.84 -9.35
CA SER A 169 -10.17 -2.15 -9.49
C SER A 169 -11.70 -2.09 -9.41
N SER A 170 -12.25 -1.01 -8.83
CA SER A 170 -13.70 -0.82 -8.70
C SER A 170 -14.39 -0.50 -10.02
N PHE A 171 -13.68 -0.01 -11.05
CA PHE A 171 -14.26 0.42 -12.32
C PHE A 171 -13.49 -0.01 -13.58
N THR A 172 -12.23 -0.44 -13.48
CA THR A 172 -11.41 -0.84 -14.62
C THR A 172 -11.15 -2.36 -14.67
N ASN A 173 -10.42 -2.82 -15.68
CA ASN A 173 -9.90 -4.20 -15.75
C ASN A 173 -8.55 -4.29 -15.00
N PRO A 174 -7.98 -5.49 -14.75
CA PRO A 174 -6.79 -5.67 -13.93
C PRO A 174 -5.56 -4.97 -14.48
N ILE A 175 -5.39 -5.04 -15.79
CA ILE A 175 -4.22 -4.47 -16.46
C ILE A 175 -4.26 -2.95 -16.30
N LEU A 176 -5.40 -2.32 -16.58
CA LEU A 176 -5.58 -0.88 -16.38
C LEU A 176 -5.51 -0.48 -14.91
N SER A 177 -6.03 -1.30 -13.99
CA SER A 177 -5.91 -1.06 -12.55
C SER A 177 -4.46 -1.07 -12.10
N ALA A 178 -3.71 -2.07 -12.54
CA ALA A 178 -2.29 -2.22 -12.25
C ALA A 178 -1.51 -1.02 -12.81
N VAL A 179 -1.70 -0.70 -14.10
CA VAL A 179 -1.03 0.44 -14.75
C VAL A 179 -1.40 1.77 -14.07
N GLY A 180 -2.67 2.00 -13.74
CA GLY A 180 -3.12 3.21 -13.05
C GLY A 180 -2.52 3.32 -11.65
N THR A 181 -2.45 2.22 -10.90
CA THR A 181 -1.81 2.19 -9.58
C THR A 181 -0.32 2.49 -9.66
N ALA A 182 0.39 1.87 -10.63
CA ALA A 182 1.80 2.13 -10.87
C ALA A 182 2.04 3.60 -11.30
N ALA A 183 1.16 4.15 -12.14
CA ALA A 183 1.21 5.55 -12.53
C ALA A 183 1.05 6.47 -11.31
N VAL A 184 0.12 6.20 -10.40
CA VAL A 184 -0.03 6.98 -9.16
C VAL A 184 1.24 6.93 -8.31
N TYR A 185 1.84 5.74 -8.14
CA TYR A 185 3.10 5.59 -7.40
C TYR A 185 4.24 6.41 -8.02
N VAL A 186 4.50 6.22 -9.32
CA VAL A 186 5.58 6.91 -10.05
C VAL A 186 5.37 8.43 -10.03
N THR A 187 4.14 8.88 -10.29
CA THR A 187 3.82 10.31 -10.33
C THR A 187 3.88 10.94 -8.94
N GLY A 188 3.54 10.19 -7.88
CA GLY A 188 3.64 10.66 -6.50
C GLY A 188 5.07 10.91 -6.02
N HIS A 189 6.04 10.11 -6.48
CA HIS A 189 7.48 10.34 -6.28
C HIS A 189 8.04 11.46 -7.16
N LEU A 190 7.48 11.65 -8.36
CA LEU A 190 7.87 12.73 -9.28
C LEU A 190 7.25 14.10 -8.94
N SER A 191 6.52 14.21 -7.83
CA SER A 191 5.85 15.44 -7.37
C SER A 191 6.75 16.68 -7.42
N TRP A 192 7.99 16.56 -6.94
CA TRP A 192 8.98 17.65 -6.96
C TRP A 192 9.35 18.10 -8.39
N SER A 193 9.44 17.16 -9.32
CA SER A 193 9.73 17.43 -10.73
C SER A 193 8.59 18.19 -11.41
N PHE A 194 7.34 17.99 -11.00
CA PHE A 194 6.20 18.74 -11.55
C PHE A 194 6.20 20.21 -11.14
N ASP A 195 6.58 20.55 -9.90
CA ASP A 195 6.71 21.96 -9.48
C ASP A 195 7.86 22.66 -10.22
N LEU A 196 8.98 21.96 -10.42
CA LEU A 196 10.08 22.50 -11.21
C LEU A 196 9.70 22.68 -12.69
N LEU A 197 8.97 21.73 -13.25
CA LEU A 197 8.54 21.78 -14.65
C LEU A 197 7.44 22.84 -14.86
N SER A 198 6.48 22.97 -13.95
CA SER A 198 5.41 23.98 -14.03
C SER A 198 5.97 25.41 -13.96
N ARG A 199 7.03 25.64 -13.17
CA ARG A 199 7.76 26.92 -13.10
C ARG A 199 8.56 27.23 -14.37
N ARG A 200 8.98 26.20 -15.12
CA ARG A 200 9.74 26.33 -16.37
C ARG A 200 8.83 26.45 -17.60
N LEU A 201 7.57 26.04 -17.50
CA LEU A 201 6.61 26.07 -18.59
C LEU A 201 5.92 27.45 -18.72
N PRO A 202 5.79 27.99 -19.94
CA PRO A 202 4.96 29.16 -20.17
C PRO A 202 3.48 28.86 -19.84
N PRO A 203 2.67 29.89 -19.50
CA PRO A 203 1.25 29.70 -19.24
C PRO A 203 0.55 29.05 -20.44
N GLY A 204 -0.05 27.88 -20.23
CA GLY A 204 -0.67 27.06 -21.28
C GLY A 204 -1.17 25.70 -20.78
N ALA A 205 -1.58 24.84 -21.71
CA ALA A 205 -2.14 23.51 -21.41
C ALA A 205 -1.16 22.60 -20.63
N GLY A 206 0.14 22.69 -20.90
CA GLY A 206 1.15 21.90 -20.18
C GLY A 206 1.29 22.29 -18.71
N ARG A 207 1.22 23.60 -18.39
CA ARG A 207 1.29 24.09 -17.02
C ARG A 207 0.03 23.74 -16.22
N THR A 208 -1.14 23.95 -16.82
CA THR A 208 -2.43 23.59 -16.21
C THR A 208 -2.55 22.08 -15.95
N LEU A 209 -2.04 21.23 -16.85
CA LEU A 209 -1.99 19.79 -16.62
C LEU A 209 -1.07 19.43 -15.43
N CYS A 210 0.12 20.04 -15.33
CA CYS A 210 1.02 19.81 -14.20
C CYS A 210 0.41 20.27 -12.88
N ASP A 211 -0.25 21.43 -12.86
CA ASP A 211 -0.90 21.97 -11.67
C ASP A 211 -2.08 21.09 -11.22
N LEU A 212 -2.87 20.56 -12.16
CA LEU A 212 -3.95 19.60 -11.88
C LEU A 212 -3.41 18.26 -11.35
N LEU A 213 -2.36 17.72 -11.96
CA LEU A 213 -1.74 16.47 -11.51
C LEU A 213 -1.16 16.64 -10.09
N HIS A 214 -0.51 17.76 -9.79
CA HIS A 214 0.03 18.05 -8.46
C HIS A 214 -1.06 18.23 -7.40
N ALA A 215 -2.22 18.79 -7.78
CA ALA A 215 -3.33 18.98 -6.86
C ALA A 215 -4.10 17.68 -6.54
N VAL A 216 -4.24 16.77 -7.51
CA VAL A 216 -5.04 15.55 -7.38
C VAL A 216 -4.22 14.37 -6.83
N LEU A 217 -2.94 14.28 -7.18
CA LEU A 217 -2.13 13.13 -6.82
C LEU A 217 -1.52 13.26 -5.42
N PRO A 218 -1.37 12.14 -4.68
CA PRO A 218 -0.69 12.15 -3.40
C PRO A 218 0.80 12.45 -3.62
N ASN A 219 1.33 13.39 -2.85
CA ASN A 219 2.75 13.67 -2.79
C ASN A 219 3.42 12.62 -1.89
N LEU A 220 3.87 11.52 -2.50
CA LEU A 220 4.50 10.40 -1.79
C LEU A 220 5.92 10.72 -1.34
N ASP A 221 6.59 11.68 -1.98
CA ASP A 221 7.92 12.17 -1.59
C ASP A 221 7.94 12.70 -0.14
N ARG A 222 6.81 13.26 0.34
CA ARG A 222 6.66 13.66 1.76
C ARG A 222 6.71 12.51 2.76
N LEU A 223 6.52 11.29 2.29
CA LEU A 223 6.59 10.07 3.10
C LEU A 223 7.98 9.41 2.98
N ASP A 224 8.84 9.89 2.08
CA ASP A 224 10.17 9.31 1.87
C ASP A 224 11.20 9.89 2.86
N LEU A 225 11.34 9.21 4.00
CA LEU A 225 12.40 9.50 4.98
C LEU A 225 13.59 8.53 4.88
N LYS A 226 13.73 7.77 3.77
CA LYS A 226 14.80 6.76 3.65
C LYS A 226 16.18 7.39 3.77
N THR A 227 16.43 8.46 3.02
CA THR A 227 17.70 9.20 3.06
C THR A 227 18.00 9.73 4.46
N ALA A 228 17.01 10.33 5.13
CA ALA A 228 17.19 10.86 6.48
C ALA A 228 17.54 9.75 7.49
N ALA A 229 16.86 8.60 7.41
CA ALA A 229 17.08 7.46 8.28
C ALA A 229 18.44 6.77 8.04
N VAL A 230 18.86 6.62 6.78
CA VAL A 230 20.16 6.01 6.41
C VAL A 230 21.34 6.87 6.86
N HIS A 231 21.23 8.18 6.67
CA HIS A 231 22.30 9.13 7.01
C HIS A 231 22.27 9.60 8.47
N ALA A 232 21.36 9.05 9.29
CA ALA A 232 21.15 9.45 10.68
C ALA A 232 20.94 10.97 10.84
N LEU A 233 20.25 11.58 9.87
CA LEU A 233 19.86 12.97 9.93
C LEU A 233 18.78 13.15 11.01
N PRO A 234 18.74 14.29 11.70
CA PRO A 234 17.71 14.55 12.70
C PRO A 234 16.34 14.59 12.02
N ILE A 235 15.51 13.56 12.26
CA ILE A 235 14.10 13.53 11.86
C ILE A 235 13.30 14.28 12.93
N PRO A 236 12.67 15.42 12.62
CA PRO A 236 11.78 16.09 13.55
C PRO A 236 10.73 15.11 14.09
N PRO A 237 10.53 15.01 15.42
CA PRO A 237 9.66 13.99 16.02
C PRO A 237 8.19 14.10 15.59
N GLY A 238 7.76 15.25 15.05
CA GLY A 238 6.41 15.45 14.50
C GLY A 238 6.24 15.03 13.03
N GLU A 239 7.33 14.81 12.29
CA GLU A 239 7.27 14.53 10.85
C GLU A 239 6.62 13.17 10.52
N PRO A 240 6.96 12.06 11.21
CA PRO A 240 6.29 10.78 10.97
C PRO A 240 4.79 10.82 11.31
N LEU A 241 4.41 11.56 12.35
CA LEU A 241 3.01 11.74 12.73
C LEU A 241 2.23 12.51 11.66
N TRP A 242 2.81 13.60 11.14
CA TRP A 242 2.21 14.36 10.05
C TRP A 242 2.09 13.53 8.77
N GLY A 243 3.11 12.74 8.42
CA GLY A 243 3.05 11.82 7.30
C GLY A 243 1.92 10.79 7.45
N ALA A 244 1.77 10.22 8.64
CA ALA A 244 0.67 9.28 8.93
C ALA A 244 -0.72 9.95 8.83
N LEU A 245 -0.89 11.15 9.35
CA LEU A 245 -2.15 11.91 9.25
C LEU A 245 -2.47 12.28 7.80
N TYR A 246 -1.48 12.73 7.05
CA TYR A 246 -1.59 13.02 5.62
C TYR A 246 -2.05 11.78 4.84
N GLY A 247 -1.40 10.64 5.08
CA GLY A 247 -1.76 9.37 4.46
C GLY A 247 -3.17 8.91 4.84
N ALA A 248 -3.53 9.00 6.12
CA ALA A 248 -4.87 8.64 6.59
C ALA A 248 -5.97 9.49 5.91
N GLY A 249 -5.74 10.79 5.76
CA GLY A 249 -6.66 11.69 5.04
C GLY A 249 -6.86 11.27 3.58
N TYR A 250 -5.76 10.99 2.86
CA TYR A 250 -5.82 10.52 1.48
C TYR A 250 -6.51 9.16 1.36
N ILE A 251 -6.18 8.20 2.23
CA ILE A 251 -6.79 6.87 2.25
C ILE A 251 -8.30 6.99 2.42
N VAL A 252 -8.78 7.77 3.40
CA VAL A 252 -10.21 7.96 3.64
C VAL A 252 -10.90 8.58 2.42
N ALA A 253 -10.33 9.62 1.84
CA ALA A 253 -10.89 10.25 0.64
C ALA A 253 -11.00 9.28 -0.54
N VAL A 254 -9.94 8.51 -0.80
CA VAL A 254 -9.88 7.53 -1.90
C VAL A 254 -10.85 6.37 -1.66
N LEU A 255 -10.97 5.87 -0.43
CA LEU A 255 -11.89 4.79 -0.09
C LEU A 255 -13.36 5.24 -0.15
N ILE A 256 -13.68 6.47 0.23
CA ILE A 256 -15.03 7.05 0.05
C ILE A 256 -15.36 7.09 -1.45
N LEU A 257 -14.43 7.56 -2.28
CA LEU A 257 -14.61 7.60 -3.73
C LEU A 257 -14.78 6.18 -4.32
N ALA A 258 -13.97 5.21 -3.86
CA ALA A 258 -14.07 3.83 -4.29
C ALA A 258 -15.42 3.22 -3.91
N ALA A 259 -15.89 3.44 -2.68
CA ALA A 259 -17.20 2.98 -2.22
C ALA A 259 -18.35 3.61 -3.01
N TRP A 260 -18.26 4.91 -3.31
CA TRP A 260 -19.24 5.62 -4.11
C TRP A 260 -19.29 5.11 -5.56
N LEU A 261 -18.14 4.93 -6.21
CA LEU A 261 -18.09 4.46 -7.58
C LEU A 261 -18.55 3.01 -7.69
N PHE A 262 -18.19 2.17 -6.71
CA PHE A 262 -18.69 0.80 -6.61
C PHE A 262 -20.19 0.76 -6.35
N SER A 263 -20.80 1.74 -5.69
CA SER A 263 -22.26 1.81 -5.47
C SER A 263 -23.07 2.05 -6.75
N ARG A 264 -22.48 2.73 -7.73
CA ARG A 264 -23.12 3.08 -9.02
C ARG A 264 -23.03 2.00 -10.09
N ARG A 265 -22.26 0.94 -9.85
CA ARG A 265 -22.21 -0.20 -10.77
C ARG A 265 -23.48 -1.03 -10.63
N ASP A 266 -24.40 -0.90 -11.58
CA ASP A 266 -25.46 -1.87 -11.75
C ASP A 266 -24.81 -3.17 -12.23
N PHE A 267 -24.85 -4.19 -11.38
CA PHE A 267 -24.41 -5.52 -11.73
C PHE A 267 -25.59 -6.20 -12.44
N PRO A 268 -25.44 -6.59 -13.72
CA PRO A 268 -26.51 -7.24 -14.48
C PRO A 268 -26.86 -8.64 -13.95
#